data_AF-S0G184-F1
#
_entry.id   AF-S0G184-F1
#
_cell.length_a   1.000
_cell.length_b   1.000
_cell.length_c   1.000
_cell.angle_alpha   90.00
_cell.angle_beta   90.00
_cell.angle_gamma   90.00
#
_symmetry.space_group_name_H-M   'P 1'
#
loop_
_entity.id
_entity.type
_entity.pdbx_description
1 polymer ?
#
loop_
_entity_poly.entity_id
_entity_poly.type
_entity_poly.pdbx_seq_one_letter_code
_entity_poly.pdbx_strand_id
1 'polypeptide(L)'
;MQEMKNVTIETMSDGAAIERANLELDRVLKNILDKNTNPTAAREVVLKIKLKPRNDRAAAEVTIQATSKLAPVMGHNTEVYIGTDISGQPECTEIFQADLFPEHNKLTPFRRESND
;
A
#
# COMPACT_ATOMS: atom_id res chain seq x y z
N MET A 1 -14.24 30.05 -36.64
CA MET A 1 -13.75 30.63 -35.37
C MET A 1 -13.58 29.48 -34.40
N GLN A 2 -12.39 29.30 -33.83
CA GLN A 2 -12.17 28.26 -32.83
C GLN A 2 -12.82 28.75 -31.53
N GLU A 3 -13.81 28.01 -31.03
CA GLU A 3 -14.41 28.28 -29.72
C GLU A 3 -13.32 28.14 -28.65
N MET A 4 -13.04 29.22 -27.93
CA MET A 4 -12.20 29.18 -26.74
C MET A 4 -12.99 28.46 -25.64
N LYS A 5 -12.75 27.16 -25.48
CA LYS A 5 -13.31 26.39 -24.36
C LYS A 5 -12.60 26.74 -23.07
N ASN A 6 -13.38 27.01 -22.04
CA ASN A 6 -12.86 27.15 -20.68
C ASN A 6 -12.19 25.84 -20.26
N VAL A 7 -11.02 25.94 -19.64
CA VAL A 7 -10.37 24.78 -19.03
C VAL A 7 -11.08 24.45 -17.72
N THR A 8 -11.67 23.27 -17.63
CA THR A 8 -12.21 22.69 -16.41
C THR A 8 -11.23 21.66 -15.88
N ILE A 9 -11.40 21.18 -14.65
CA ILE A 9 -10.58 20.08 -14.10
C ILE A 9 -10.70 18.83 -14.99
N GLU A 10 -11.86 18.62 -15.61
CA GLU A 10 -12.13 17.49 -16.50
C GLU A 10 -11.38 17.59 -17.82
N THR A 11 -11.27 18.80 -18.37
CA THR A 11 -10.60 19.04 -19.66
C THR A 11 -9.14 19.45 -19.50
N MET A 12 -8.66 19.60 -18.25
CA MET A 12 -7.30 20.04 -17.97
C MET A 12 -6.28 18.97 -18.37
N SER A 13 -5.28 19.40 -19.14
CA SER A 13 -4.25 18.50 -19.69
C SER A 13 -4.85 17.34 -20.50
N ASP A 14 -5.92 17.60 -21.25
CA ASP A 14 -6.61 16.62 -22.11
C ASP A 14 -7.18 15.42 -21.32
N GLY A 15 -7.67 15.68 -20.10
CA GLY A 15 -8.22 14.65 -19.22
C GLY A 15 -7.19 13.90 -18.38
N ALA A 16 -5.89 14.18 -18.54
CA ALA A 16 -4.83 13.52 -17.76
C ALA A 16 -5.00 13.71 -16.23
N ALA A 17 -5.60 14.83 -15.79
CA ALA A 17 -5.89 15.05 -14.38
C ALA A 17 -6.86 13.99 -13.82
N ILE A 18 -7.92 13.69 -14.56
CA ILE A 18 -8.93 12.70 -14.19
C ILE A 18 -8.35 11.30 -14.25
N GLU A 19 -7.60 10.97 -15.29
CA GLU A 19 -6.97 9.64 -15.42
C GLU A 19 -6.05 9.33 -14.22
N ARG A 20 -5.22 10.31 -13.82
CA ARG A 20 -4.34 10.16 -12.66
C ARG A 20 -5.11 10.04 -11.36
N ALA A 21 -6.18 10.82 -11.18
CA ALA A 21 -7.04 10.72 -10.00
C ALA A 21 -7.76 9.35 -9.92
N ASN A 22 -8.30 8.88 -11.05
CA ASN A 22 -8.98 7.58 -11.14
C ASN A 22 -8.03 6.41 -10.84
N LEU A 23 -6.78 6.49 -11.28
CA LEU A 23 -5.77 5.47 -10.99
C LEU A 23 -5.47 5.38 -9.49
N GLU A 24 -5.30 6.52 -8.83
CA GLU A 24 -5.07 6.54 -7.38
C GLU A 24 -6.33 6.13 -6.60
N LEU A 25 -7.51 6.45 -7.11
CA LEU A 25 -8.79 6.00 -6.52
C LEU A 25 -8.91 4.47 -6.61
N ASP A 26 -8.61 3.87 -7.75
CA ASP A 26 -8.62 2.40 -7.91
C ASP A 26 -7.64 1.70 -6.95
N ARG A 27 -6.46 2.29 -6.72
CA ARG A 27 -5.51 1.79 -5.70
C ARG A 27 -6.07 1.84 -4.29
N VAL A 28 -6.73 2.94 -3.93
CA VAL A 28 -7.38 3.07 -2.62
C VAL A 28 -8.51 2.05 -2.48
N LEU A 29 -9.34 1.87 -3.49
CA LEU A 29 -10.42 0.88 -3.48
C LEU A 29 -9.89 -0.55 -3.34
N LYS A 30 -8.85 -0.91 -4.10
CA LYS A 30 -8.17 -2.21 -3.95
C LYS A 30 -7.61 -2.41 -2.55
N ASN A 31 -7.03 -1.37 -1.95
CA ASN A 31 -6.53 -1.42 -0.58
C ASN A 31 -7.65 -1.47 0.47
N ILE A 32 -8.88 -1.03 0.18
CA ILE A 32 -10.04 -1.22 1.07
C ILE A 32 -10.52 -2.67 1.02
N LEU A 33 -10.53 -3.27 -0.17
CA LEU A 33 -10.97 -4.65 -0.39
C LEU A 33 -9.94 -5.69 0.10
N ASP A 34 -8.70 -5.27 0.34
CA ASP A 34 -7.65 -6.14 0.88
C ASP A 34 -7.87 -6.41 2.37
N LYS A 35 -8.25 -7.66 2.67
CA LYS A 35 -8.48 -8.18 4.04
C LYS A 35 -7.21 -8.16 4.89
N ASN A 36 -6.04 -8.04 4.29
CA ASN A 36 -4.77 -7.94 5.01
C ASN A 36 -4.46 -6.51 5.44
N THR A 37 -5.31 -5.52 5.18
CA THR A 37 -5.08 -4.12 5.61
C THR A 37 -6.07 -3.72 6.68
N ASN A 38 -5.73 -2.71 7.49
CA ASN A 38 -6.63 -2.25 8.54
C ASN A 38 -7.96 -1.72 7.93
N PRO A 39 -9.12 -2.26 8.33
CA PRO A 39 -10.41 -1.90 7.75
C PRO A 39 -10.83 -0.46 8.06
N THR A 40 -10.46 0.09 9.21
CA THR A 40 -10.89 1.42 9.67
C THR A 40 -9.85 2.51 9.44
N ALA A 41 -8.67 2.17 8.93
CA ALA A 41 -7.63 3.15 8.64
C ALA A 41 -8.08 4.12 7.54
N ALA A 42 -7.88 5.42 7.81
CA ALA A 42 -8.17 6.47 6.86
C ALA A 42 -7.25 6.36 5.64
N ARG A 43 -7.85 6.42 4.44
CA ARG A 43 -7.17 6.42 3.15
C ARG A 43 -7.44 7.75 2.46
N GLU A 44 -6.44 8.28 1.77
CA GLU A 44 -6.48 9.63 1.21
C GLU A 44 -6.06 9.59 -0.26
N VAL A 45 -6.74 10.37 -1.09
CA VAL A 45 -6.31 10.68 -2.47
C VAL A 45 -6.12 12.19 -2.56
N VAL A 46 -4.93 12.61 -2.98
CA VAL A 46 -4.56 14.02 -3.08
C VAL A 46 -4.25 14.33 -4.55
N LEU A 47 -5.03 15.23 -5.15
CA LEU A 47 -4.74 15.81 -6.45
C LEU A 47 -4.12 17.20 -6.25
N LYS A 48 -2.83 17.33 -6.56
CA LYS A 48 -2.07 18.56 -6.44
C LYS A 48 -1.91 19.21 -7.81
N ILE A 49 -2.55 20.36 -7.98
CA ILE A 49 -2.42 21.20 -9.17
C ILE A 49 -1.58 22.42 -8.80
N LYS A 50 -0.43 22.59 -9.45
CA LYS A 50 0.46 23.75 -9.28
C LYS A 50 0.37 24.61 -10.53
N LEU A 51 0.05 25.88 -10.37
CA LEU A 51 0.08 26.86 -11.44
C LEU A 51 1.21 27.85 -11.17
N LYS A 52 2.15 27.96 -12.10
CA LYS A 52 3.24 28.93 -12.05
C LYS A 52 3.06 29.94 -13.19
N PRO A 53 2.48 31.12 -12.93
CA PRO A 53 2.29 32.13 -13.96
C PRO A 53 3.64 32.70 -14.41
N ARG A 54 3.73 33.08 -15.68
CA ARG A 54 4.85 33.83 -16.25
C ARG A 54 4.73 35.32 -15.89
N ASN A 55 5.84 36.05 -15.98
CA ASN A 55 5.91 37.48 -15.65
C ASN A 55 4.91 38.35 -16.43
N ASP A 56 4.59 37.96 -17.67
CA ASP A 56 3.62 38.65 -18.53
C ASP A 56 2.16 38.37 -18.13
N ARG A 57 1.91 37.44 -17.19
CA ARG A 57 0.59 36.97 -16.75
C ARG A 57 -0.31 36.48 -17.90
N ALA A 58 0.27 36.24 -19.07
CA ALA A 58 -0.44 35.78 -20.27
C ALA A 58 -0.44 34.26 -20.38
N ALA A 59 0.54 33.60 -19.75
CA ALA A 59 0.66 32.15 -19.71
C ALA A 59 1.01 31.66 -18.30
N ALA A 60 0.61 30.43 -17.98
CA ALA A 60 1.00 29.74 -16.76
C ALA A 60 1.40 28.30 -17.08
N GLU A 61 2.46 27.84 -16.43
CA GLU A 61 2.84 26.43 -16.42
C GLU A 61 1.95 25.70 -15.41
N VAL A 62 1.31 24.62 -15.82
CA VAL A 62 0.43 23.81 -14.97
C VAL A 62 1.06 22.44 -14.77
N THR A 63 1.29 22.06 -13.52
CA THR A 63 1.76 20.72 -13.14
C THR A 63 0.67 20.02 -12.34
N ILE A 64 0.29 18.81 -12.76
CA ILE A 64 -0.70 17.98 -12.07
C ILE A 64 0.01 16.75 -11.50
N GLN A 65 -0.19 16.51 -10.21
CA GLN A 65 0.34 15.34 -9.49
C GLN A 65 -0.78 14.71 -8.67
N ALA A 66 -0.96 13.40 -8.78
CA ALA A 66 -1.88 12.64 -7.93
C ALA A 66 -1.06 11.70 -7.01
N THR A 67 -1.42 11.65 -5.74
CA THR A 67 -0.79 10.77 -4.74
C THR A 67 -1.85 10.14 -3.85
N SER A 68 -1.69 8.88 -3.47
CA SER A 68 -2.56 8.21 -2.49
C SER A 68 -1.82 7.86 -1.20
N LYS A 69 -2.54 7.90 -0.08
CA LYS A 69 -2.14 7.35 1.21
C LYS A 69 -3.00 6.13 1.49
N LEU A 70 -2.36 4.95 1.44
CA LEU A 70 -3.01 3.66 1.65
C LEU A 70 -2.94 3.25 3.13
N ALA A 71 -3.86 2.38 3.54
CA ALA A 71 -3.77 1.75 4.85
C ALA A 71 -2.57 0.79 4.87
N PRO A 72 -1.79 0.75 5.97
CA PRO A 72 -0.72 -0.22 6.10
C PRO A 72 -1.30 -1.64 6.08
N VAL A 73 -0.56 -2.55 5.47
CA VAL A 73 -0.81 -3.99 5.63
C VAL A 73 -0.68 -4.30 7.12
N MET A 74 -1.63 -5.05 7.66
CA MET A 74 -1.60 -5.55 9.02
C MET A 74 -0.27 -6.25 9.24
N GLY A 75 0.50 -5.75 10.20
CA GLY A 75 1.76 -6.38 10.57
C GLY A 75 1.49 -7.80 11.06
N HIS A 76 2.26 -8.75 10.53
CA HIS A 76 2.34 -10.07 11.13
C HIS A 76 3.36 -9.98 12.27
N ASN A 77 2.87 -10.11 13.50
CA ASN A 77 3.74 -10.20 14.66
C ASN A 77 4.19 -11.65 14.80
N THR A 78 5.49 -11.84 14.83
CA THR A 78 6.16 -13.12 15.12
C THR A 78 7.06 -12.90 16.32
N GLU A 79 7.12 -13.88 17.22
CA GLU A 79 7.99 -13.84 18.40
C GLU A 79 9.29 -14.56 18.08
N VAL A 80 10.40 -13.84 18.19
CA VAL A 80 11.75 -14.37 18.04
C VAL A 80 12.38 -14.52 19.41
N TYR A 81 13.03 -15.65 19.67
CA TYR A 81 13.85 -15.84 20.85
C TYR A 81 15.28 -15.43 20.52
N ILE A 82 15.86 -14.58 21.37
CA ILE A 82 17.20 -14.02 21.18
C ILE A 82 18.11 -14.59 22.27
N GLY A 83 19.27 -15.11 21.87
CA GLY A 83 20.27 -15.68 22.75
C GLY A 83 21.68 -15.41 22.24
N THR A 84 22.65 -16.06 22.89
CA THR A 84 24.05 -16.02 22.47
C THR A 84 24.53 -17.44 22.22
N ASP A 85 25.16 -17.67 21.08
CA ASP A 85 25.84 -18.93 20.77
C ASP A 85 27.02 -19.17 21.72
N ILE A 86 27.54 -20.40 21.76
CA ILE A 86 28.73 -20.82 22.52
C ILE A 86 29.97 -19.95 22.22
N SER A 87 30.00 -19.31 21.06
CA SER A 87 31.06 -18.39 20.62
C SER A 87 30.86 -16.94 21.13
N GLY A 88 29.81 -16.68 21.90
CA GLY A 88 29.43 -15.36 22.39
C GLY A 88 28.80 -14.44 21.34
N GLN A 89 28.46 -14.96 20.16
CA GLN A 89 27.81 -14.20 19.09
C GLN A 89 26.29 -14.18 19.30
N PRO A 90 25.62 -13.04 19.04
CA PRO A 90 24.16 -12.97 19.15
C PRO A 90 23.50 -13.83 18.08
N GLU A 91 22.54 -14.66 18.50
CA GLU A 91 21.73 -15.52 17.64
C GLU A 91 20.25 -15.28 17.95
N CYS A 92 19.38 -15.42 16.94
CA CYS A 92 17.94 -15.39 17.14
C CYS A 92 17.25 -16.48 16.32
N THR A 93 16.19 -17.05 16.91
CA THR A 93 15.44 -18.16 16.30
C THR A 93 13.94 -17.97 16.53
N GLU A 94 13.15 -18.19 15.49
CA GLU A 94 11.70 -18.41 15.60
C GLU A 94 11.48 -19.86 15.98
N ILE A 95 10.84 -20.10 17.13
CA ILE A 95 10.55 -21.46 17.58
C ILE A 95 9.05 -21.70 17.43
N PHE A 96 8.67 -22.68 16.59
CA PHE A 96 7.31 -23.21 16.63
C PHE A 96 7.21 -24.22 17.77
N GLN A 97 6.12 -24.19 18.53
CA GLN A 97 5.92 -25.10 19.68
C GLN A 97 6.06 -26.59 19.30
N ALA A 98 5.78 -26.95 18.04
CA ALA A 98 5.99 -28.31 17.52
C ALA A 98 7.48 -28.72 17.46
N ASP A 99 8.39 -27.77 17.31
CA ASP A 99 9.84 -28.01 17.22
C ASP A 99 10.50 -28.15 18.61
N LEU A 100 9.82 -27.70 19.68
CA LEU A 100 10.28 -27.85 21.07
C LEU A 100 10.18 -29.30 21.58
N PHE A 101 9.40 -30.15 20.90
CA PHE A 101 9.19 -31.54 21.30
C PHE A 101 9.43 -32.49 20.11
N PRO A 102 10.69 -32.64 19.64
CA PRO A 102 11.02 -33.45 18.47
C PRO A 102 10.53 -34.90 18.58
N GLU A 103 10.47 -35.45 19.80
CA GLU A 103 10.06 -36.83 20.06
C GLU A 103 8.54 -37.05 20.08
N HIS A 104 7.73 -35.99 20.16
CA HIS A 104 6.26 -36.09 20.20
C HIS A 104 5.55 -35.75 18.89
N ASN A 105 6.29 -35.35 17.85
CA ASN A 105 5.73 -35.16 16.50
C ASN A 105 5.29 -36.48 15.81
N LYS A 106 5.33 -37.61 16.53
CA LYS A 106 4.82 -38.92 16.10
C LYS A 106 3.41 -39.25 16.62
N LEU A 107 2.75 -38.38 17.41
CA LEU A 107 1.54 -38.77 18.14
C LEU A 107 0.26 -37.93 17.95
N THR A 108 0.13 -37.10 16.91
CA THR A 108 -1.20 -36.59 16.53
C THR A 108 -1.46 -36.67 15.02
N PRO A 109 -2.19 -37.71 14.54
CA PRO A 109 -2.62 -37.82 13.16
C PRO A 109 -3.90 -37.00 12.93
N PHE A 110 -3.81 -35.67 13.05
CA PHE A 110 -4.86 -34.77 12.60
C PHE A 110 -4.33 -33.80 11.55
N ARG A 111 -3.53 -34.31 10.62
CA ARG A 111 -3.53 -33.76 9.27
C ARG A 111 -4.92 -34.02 8.70
N ARG A 112 -5.77 -32.99 8.62
CA ARG A 112 -6.94 -33.04 7.74
C ARG A 112 -6.41 -33.27 6.34
N GLU A 113 -6.63 -34.46 5.81
CA GLU A 113 -6.52 -34.68 4.37
C GLU A 113 -7.46 -33.69 3.69
N SER A 114 -6.90 -32.76 2.95
CA SER A 114 -7.62 -32.06 1.90
C SER A 114 -7.82 -33.08 0.78
N ASN A 115 -9.00 -33.71 0.74
CA ASN A 115 -9.51 -34.30 -0.50
C ASN A 115 -9.89 -33.14 -1.42
N ASP A 116 -9.29 -33.14 -2.61
CA ASP A 116 -9.62 -32.41 -3.86
C ASP A 116 -10.02 -30.92 -3.79
#